data_AF-A0A8C3UH05-F1
#
_entry.id   AF-A0A8C3UH05-F1
#
_cell.length_a   1.000
_cell.length_b   1.000
_cell.length_c   1.000
_cell.angle_alpha   90.00
_cell.angle_beta   90.00
_cell.angle_gamma   90.00
#
_symmetry.space_group_name_H-M   'P 1'
#
loop_
_entity.id
_entity.type
_entity.pdbx_description
1 polymer ?
#
loop_
_entity_poly.entity_id
_entity_poly.type
_entity_poly.pdbx_seq_one_letter_code
_entity_poly.pdbx_strand_id
1 'polypeptide(L)'
;MAATRLELNLMRLLSRCEALAAERRDPEEWRLEKYVAALEDMLRELKVQVSKPAPELLNEYSRKVDFLKGLLEAEKLSSSTEKALANQLLAPGRTPTTAKERTPATKTVHLQTKARCTGQMRSELLGT
;
A
#
# COMPACT_ATOMS: atom_id res chain seq x y z
N MET A 1 3.57 -0.51 -26.41
CA MET A 1 4.63 -1.38 -25.85
C MET A 1 3.95 -2.43 -25.00
N ALA A 2 4.32 -3.71 -25.14
CA ALA A 2 3.83 -4.75 -24.26
C ALA A 2 4.54 -4.64 -22.90
N ALA A 3 3.81 -4.83 -21.80
CA ALA A 3 4.38 -4.84 -20.46
C ALA A 3 5.39 -5.98 -20.32
N THR A 4 6.50 -5.74 -19.62
CA THR A 4 7.52 -6.77 -19.39
C THR A 4 6.99 -7.84 -18.43
N ARG A 5 7.59 -9.04 -18.44
CA ARG A 5 7.24 -10.09 -17.47
C ARG A 5 7.41 -9.60 -16.02
N LEU A 6 8.44 -8.80 -15.76
CA LEU A 6 8.72 -8.22 -14.46
C LEU A 6 7.61 -7.23 -14.06
N GLU A 7 7.22 -6.33 -14.96
CA GLU A 7 6.13 -5.38 -14.72
C GLU A 7 4.79 -6.08 -14.45
N LEU A 8 4.46 -7.12 -15.22
CA LEU A 8 3.25 -7.91 -15.01
C LEU A 8 3.24 -8.62 -13.65
N ASN A 9 4.38 -9.20 -13.25
CA ASN A 9 4.51 -9.82 -11.94
C ASN A 9 4.37 -8.78 -10.83
N LEU A 10 4.96 -7.59 -11.00
CA LEU A 10 4.85 -6.49 -10.04
C LEU A 10 3.39 -6.07 -9.87
N MET A 11 2.66 -5.85 -10.97
CA MET A 11 1.24 -5.47 -10.91
C MET A 11 0.38 -6.53 -10.21
N ARG A 12 0.62 -7.82 -10.48
CA ARG A 12 -0.11 -8.93 -9.83
C ARG A 12 0.15 -8.97 -8.33
N LEU A 13 1.41 -8.87 -7.94
CA LEU A 13 1.79 -8.86 -6.53
C LEU A 13 1.24 -7.62 -5.82
N LEU A 14 1.27 -6.46 -6.48
CA LEU A 14 0.76 -5.21 -5.93
C LEU A 14 -0.75 -5.28 -5.70
N SER A 15 -1.51 -5.82 -6.66
CA SER A 15 -2.95 -6.07 -6.49
C SER A 15 -3.23 -7.02 -5.32
N ARG A 16 -2.42 -8.07 -5.14
CA ARG A 16 -2.54 -8.98 -4.00
C ARG A 16 -2.25 -8.28 -2.66
N CYS A 17 -1.23 -7.42 -2.62
CA CYS A 17 -0.89 -6.63 -1.45
C CYS A 17 -1.99 -5.62 -1.09
N GLU A 18 -2.59 -4.97 -2.08
CA GLU A 18 -3.72 -4.06 -1.87
C GLU A 18 -4.94 -4.79 -1.29
N ALA A 19 -5.23 -6.01 -1.76
CA ALA A 19 -6.30 -6.84 -1.20
C ALA A 19 -6.02 -7.26 0.26
N LEU A 20 -4.81 -7.75 0.54
CA LEU A 20 -4.39 -8.11 1.91
C LEU A 20 -4.40 -6.91 2.86
N ALA A 21 -4.07 -5.71 2.37
CA ALA A 21 -4.12 -4.49 3.18
C ALA A 21 -5.55 -4.01 3.47
N ALA A 22 -6.53 -4.39 2.64
CA ALA A 22 -7.94 -4.07 2.83
C ALA A 22 -8.61 -5.01 3.86
N GLU A 23 -8.10 -6.24 3.98
CA GLU A 23 -8.54 -7.19 4.99
C GLU A 23 -8.12 -6.72 6.40
N ARG A 24 -8.84 -7.18 7.44
CA ARG A 24 -8.46 -6.90 8.82
C ARG A 24 -7.11 -7.58 9.07
N ARG A 25 -6.05 -6.79 9.17
CA ARG A 25 -4.71 -7.30 9.42
C ARG A 25 -4.61 -7.90 10.81
N ASP A 26 -4.28 -9.19 10.83
CA ASP A 26 -3.82 -9.85 12.04
C ASP A 26 -2.36 -9.43 12.31
N PRO A 27 -2.01 -9.08 13.57
CA PRO A 27 -0.65 -8.67 13.92
C PRO A 27 0.44 -9.71 13.60
N GLU A 28 0.06 -10.99 13.52
CA GLU A 28 0.97 -12.10 13.21
C GLU A 28 1.10 -12.36 11.70
N GLU A 29 0.34 -11.66 10.84
CA GLU A 29 0.35 -11.89 9.41
C GLU A 29 1.57 -11.26 8.71
N TRP A 30 2.67 -12.00 8.71
CA TRP A 30 3.96 -11.65 8.09
C TRP A 30 3.93 -11.56 6.55
N ARG A 31 2.89 -12.11 5.90
CA ARG A 31 2.84 -12.25 4.44
C ARG A 31 2.96 -10.92 3.72
N LEU A 32 2.23 -9.91 4.19
CA LEU A 32 2.21 -8.62 3.53
C LEU A 32 3.55 -7.89 3.68
N GLU A 33 4.24 -8.05 4.81
CA GLU A 33 5.62 -7.55 4.97
C GLU A 33 6.57 -8.15 3.93
N LYS A 34 6.55 -9.48 3.77
CA LYS A 34 7.41 -10.15 2.80
C LYS A 34 7.05 -9.79 1.36
N TYR A 35 5.78 -9.63 1.05
CA TYR A 35 5.35 -9.23 -0.29
C TYR A 35 5.69 -7.77 -0.60
N VAL A 36 5.62 -6.86 0.37
CA VAL A 36 6.07 -5.48 0.19
C VAL A 36 7.59 -5.42 -0.04
N ALA A 37 8.38 -6.20 0.71
CA ALA A 37 9.82 -6.28 0.47
C ALA A 37 10.13 -6.80 -0.96
N ALA A 38 9.43 -7.84 -1.41
CA ALA A 38 9.57 -8.34 -2.78
C ALA A 38 9.15 -7.30 -3.83
N LEU A 39 8.11 -6.49 -3.57
CA LEU A 39 7.73 -5.38 -4.45
C LEU A 39 8.83 -4.32 -4.55
N GLU A 40 9.51 -3.98 -3.46
CA GLU A 40 10.64 -3.04 -3.46
C GLU A 40 11.80 -3.54 -4.33
N ASP A 41 12.14 -4.83 -4.22
CA ASP A 41 13.19 -5.46 -5.03
C ASP A 41 12.82 -5.48 -6.52
N MET A 42 11.60 -5.91 -6.84
CA MET A 42 11.10 -5.91 -8.22
C MET A 42 11.05 -4.50 -8.82
N LEU A 43 10.65 -3.50 -8.04
CA LEU A 43 10.61 -2.10 -8.47
C LEU A 43 12.03 -1.56 -8.72
N ARG A 44 12.99 -1.92 -7.87
CA ARG A 44 14.41 -1.57 -8.04
C ARG A 44 14.97 -2.16 -9.33
N GLU A 45 14.69 -3.43 -9.58
CA GLU A 45 15.09 -4.11 -10.82
C GLU A 45 14.42 -3.47 -12.04
N LEU A 46 13.12 -3.16 -11.96
CA LEU A 46 12.37 -2.55 -13.05
C LEU A 46 12.90 -1.16 -13.42
N LYS A 47 13.39 -0.37 -12.45
CA LYS A 47 13.94 0.97 -12.67
C LYS A 47 15.25 0.97 -13.47
N VAL A 48 16.02 -0.12 -13.44
CA VAL A 48 17.30 -0.25 -14.14
C VAL A 48 17.20 -0.95 -15.50
N GLN A 49 16.02 -1.51 -15.84
CA GLN A 49 15.82 -2.17 -17.13
C GLN A 49 15.88 -1.18 -18.31
N VAL A 50 16.43 -1.65 -19.44
CA VAL A 50 16.48 -0.89 -20.70
C VAL A 50 15.07 -0.68 -21.26
N SER A 51 14.19 -1.68 -21.12
CA SER A 51 12.79 -1.63 -21.53
C SER A 51 11.86 -1.20 -20.40
N LYS A 52 12.30 -0.26 -19.56
CA LYS A 52 11.51 0.17 -18.40
C LYS A 52 10.24 0.92 -18.82
N PRO A 53 9.17 0.87 -18.00
CA PRO A 53 7.95 1.61 -18.26
C PRO A 53 8.18 3.12 -18.23
N ALA A 54 7.18 3.87 -18.70
CA ALA A 54 7.18 5.32 -18.63
C ALA A 54 7.42 5.81 -17.18
N PRO A 55 8.16 6.91 -16.99
CA PRO A 55 8.54 7.39 -15.66
C PRO A 55 7.32 7.72 -14.78
N GLU A 56 6.20 8.14 -15.37
CA GLU A 56 4.94 8.39 -14.67
C GLU A 56 4.39 7.12 -14.04
N LEU A 57 4.45 6.00 -14.77
CA LEU A 57 3.96 4.71 -14.30
C LEU A 57 4.88 4.11 -13.23
N LEU A 58 6.20 4.27 -13.39
CA LEU A 58 7.18 3.91 -12.36
C LEU A 58 6.97 4.69 -11.06
N ASN A 59 6.70 5.99 -11.15
CA ASN A 59 6.41 6.82 -9.98
C ASN A 59 5.13 6.37 -9.28
N GLU A 60 4.13 5.95 -10.04
CA GLU A 60 2.87 5.44 -9.49
C GLU A 60 3.04 4.09 -8.78
N TYR A 61 3.82 3.16 -9.35
CA TYR A 61 4.20 1.92 -8.66
C TYR A 61 4.98 2.22 -7.38
N SER A 62 5.96 3.13 -7.45
CA SER A 62 6.75 3.55 -6.28
C SER A 62 5.82 4.07 -5.18
N ARG A 63 4.90 4.99 -5.52
CA ARG A 63 3.92 5.57 -4.60
C ARG A 63 3.03 4.50 -3.93
N LYS A 64 2.57 3.51 -4.70
CA LYS A 64 1.73 2.42 -4.17
C LYS A 64 2.52 1.52 -3.21
N VAL A 65 3.79 1.19 -3.53
CA VAL A 65 4.67 0.42 -2.64
C VAL A 65 4.99 1.21 -1.37
N ASP A 66 5.33 2.49 -1.49
CA ASP A 66 5.62 3.38 -0.36
C ASP A 66 4.40 3.51 0.56
N PHE A 67 3.19 3.58 -0.01
CA PHE A 67 1.95 3.57 0.76
C PHE A 67 1.76 2.28 1.57
N LEU A 68 1.95 1.11 0.94
CA LEU A 68 1.81 -0.19 1.61
C LEU A 68 2.86 -0.38 2.72
N LYS A 69 4.08 0.11 2.49
CA LYS A 69 5.14 0.14 3.49
C LYS A 69 4.79 1.08 4.65
N GLY A 70 4.29 2.27 4.34
CA GLY A 70 3.84 3.22 5.36
C GLY A 70 2.71 2.68 6.23
N LEU A 71 1.80 1.87 5.67
CA LEU A 71 0.77 1.17 6.46
C LEU A 71 1.38 0.17 7.45
N LEU A 72 2.40 -0.59 7.03
CA LEU A 72 3.13 -1.52 7.91
C LEU A 72 3.82 -0.78 9.05
N GLU A 73 4.54 0.31 8.74
CA GLU A 73 5.23 1.09 9.76
C GLU A 73 4.26 1.78 10.72
N ALA A 74 3.13 2.28 10.22
CA ALA A 74 2.10 2.88 11.06
C ALA A 74 1.51 1.85 12.06
N GLU A 75 1.35 0.59 11.68
CA GLU A 75 0.82 -0.44 12.59
C GLU A 75 1.76 -0.80 13.74
N LYS A 76 3.07 -0.67 13.53
CA LYS A 76 4.11 -0.92 14.55
C LYS A 76 4.15 0.13 15.66
N LEU A 77 3.53 1.29 15.45
CA LEU A 77 3.43 2.34 16.47
C LEU A 77 2.62 1.81 17.66
N SER A 78 2.87 2.32 18.86
CA SER A 78 2.16 1.86 20.07
C SER A 78 0.95 2.74 20.40
N SER A 79 1.02 4.04 20.12
CA SER A 79 -0.05 5.00 20.42
C SER A 79 -1.09 5.09 19.30
N SER A 80 -2.39 5.04 19.65
CA SER A 80 -3.50 5.20 18.71
C SER A 80 -3.47 6.56 17.98
N THR A 81 -3.00 7.59 18.67
CA THR A 81 -2.90 8.96 18.13
C THR A 81 -1.79 9.04 17.09
N GLU A 82 -0.63 8.43 17.39
CA GLU A 82 0.49 8.34 16.46
C GLU A 82 0.10 7.49 15.23
N LYS A 83 -0.61 6.37 15.43
CA LYS A 83 -1.17 5.57 14.34
C LYS A 83 -2.09 6.40 13.45
N ALA A 84 -3.00 7.15 14.05
CA ALA A 84 -3.95 7.97 13.30
C ALA A 84 -3.22 9.07 12.51
N LEU A 85 -2.25 9.74 13.12
CA LEU A 85 -1.45 10.78 12.47
C LEU A 85 -0.61 10.22 11.32
N ALA A 86 0.12 9.13 11.56
CA ALA A 86 0.92 8.46 10.52
C ALA A 86 0.04 8.08 9.33
N ASN A 87 -1.12 7.46 9.58
CA ASN A 87 -2.07 7.09 8.53
C ASN A 87 -2.63 8.29 7.76
N GLN A 88 -2.81 9.46 8.39
CA GLN A 88 -3.26 10.67 7.70
C GLN A 88 -2.22 11.24 6.72
N LEU A 89 -0.93 11.05 7.01
CA LEU A 89 0.16 11.53 6.18
C LEU A 89 0.45 10.60 4.99
N LEU A 90 -0.08 9.37 4.99
CA LEU A 90 0.10 8.43 3.90
C LEU A 90 -0.58 8.91 2.62
N ALA A 91 0.13 8.77 1.50
CA ALA A 91 -0.32 9.18 0.19
C ALA A 91 -0.72 7.95 -0.66
N PRO A 92 -2.02 7.62 -0.81
CA PRO A 92 -2.43 6.47 -1.61
C PRO A 92 -2.11 6.66 -3.10
N GLY A 93 -2.12 5.54 -3.82
CA GLY A 93 -2.00 5.52 -5.28
C GLY A 93 -3.14 6.29 -5.95
N ARG A 94 -2.83 6.90 -7.10
CA ARG A 94 -3.73 7.73 -7.89
C ARG A 94 -4.37 6.97 -9.04
N THR A 95 -3.76 5.87 -9.49
CA THR A 95 -4.29 5.07 -10.61
C THR A 95 -4.75 3.68 -10.16
N PRO A 96 -5.72 3.08 -10.87
CA PRO A 96 -6.08 1.68 -10.69
C PRO A 96 -4.90 0.75 -10.96
N THR A 97 -4.72 -0.30 -10.15
CA THR A 97 -3.70 -1.33 -10.41
C THR A 97 -4.17 -2.31 -11.48
N THR A 98 -5.49 -2.56 -11.52
CA THR A 98 -6.11 -3.48 -12.47
C THR A 98 -7.17 -2.77 -13.30
N ALA A 99 -7.37 -3.23 -14.53
CA ALA A 99 -8.38 -2.65 -15.43
C ALA A 99 -9.83 -2.81 -14.92
N LYS A 100 -10.06 -3.66 -13.91
CA LYS A 100 -11.38 -3.89 -13.30
C LYS A 100 -11.72 -2.86 -12.21
N GLU A 101 -10.75 -2.07 -11.74
CA GLU A 101 -10.93 -1.11 -10.65
C GLU A 101 -11.37 0.26 -11.17
N ARG A 102 -12.52 0.74 -10.70
CA ARG A 102 -12.99 2.12 -10.95
C ARG A 102 -12.29 3.15 -10.05
N THR A 103 -11.71 2.70 -8.94
CA THR A 103 -11.01 3.55 -7.97
C THR A 103 -9.78 2.79 -7.47
N PRO A 104 -8.61 3.45 -7.27
CA PRO A 104 -7.39 2.77 -6.83
C PRO A 104 -7.63 2.01 -5.52
N ALA A 105 -7.27 0.72 -5.47
CA ALA A 105 -7.47 -0.08 -4.27
C ALA A 105 -6.75 0.52 -3.04
N THR A 106 -5.52 1.04 -3.19
CA THR A 106 -4.83 1.81 -2.14
C THR A 106 -5.65 3.00 -1.59
N LYS A 107 -6.48 3.65 -2.40
CA LYS A 107 -7.36 4.75 -1.93
C LYS A 107 -8.47 4.22 -1.04
N THR A 108 -9.07 3.09 -1.39
CA THR A 108 -10.08 2.41 -0.56
C THR A 108 -9.47 1.96 0.77
N VAL A 109 -8.29 1.32 0.72
CA VAL A 109 -7.54 0.91 1.91
C VAL A 109 -7.26 2.12 2.81
N HIS A 110 -6.76 3.22 2.26
CA HIS A 110 -6.49 4.44 3.05
C HIS A 110 -7.73 4.96 3.77
N LEU A 111 -8.88 5.01 3.09
CA LEU A 111 -10.14 5.46 3.69
C LEU A 111 -10.58 4.53 4.84
N GLN A 112 -10.50 3.22 4.65
CA GLN A 112 -10.83 2.23 5.68
C GLN A 112 -9.90 2.33 6.89
N THR A 113 -8.59 2.39 6.66
CA THR A 113 -7.60 2.51 7.74
C THR A 113 -7.76 3.83 8.50
N LYS A 114 -7.99 4.95 7.79
CA LYS A 114 -8.23 6.26 8.43
C LYS A 114 -9.47 6.23 9.32
N ALA A 115 -10.57 5.65 8.84
CA ALA A 115 -11.79 5.50 9.63
C ALA A 115 -11.54 4.65 10.89
N ARG A 116 -10.82 3.53 10.74
CA ARG A 116 -10.46 2.64 11.86
C ARG A 116 -9.62 3.33 12.92
N CYS A 117 -8.50 3.95 12.53
CA CYS A 117 -7.60 4.61 13.47
C CYS A 117 -8.26 5.80 14.17
N THR A 118 -9.09 6.56 13.45
CA THR A 118 -9.84 7.68 14.04
C THR A 118 -10.89 7.18 15.03
N GLY A 119 -11.55 6.05 14.74
CA GLY A 119 -12.46 5.39 15.67
C GLY A 119 -11.77 4.95 16.96
N GLN A 120 -10.62 4.26 16.85
CA GLN A 120 -9.83 3.82 18.01
C GLN A 120 -9.38 5.01 18.87
N MET A 121 -8.81 6.04 18.24
CA MET A 121 -8.38 7.25 18.94
C MET A 121 -9.55 7.94 19.66
N ARG A 122 -10.73 7.98 19.04
CA ARG A 122 -11.94 8.53 19.66
C ARG A 122 -12.40 7.71 20.85
N SER A 123 -12.41 6.38 20.74
CA SER A 123 -12.75 5.48 21.85
C SER A 123 -11.81 5.63 23.04
N GLU A 124 -10.51 5.74 22.80
CA GLU A 124 -9.53 5.98 23.87
C GLU A 124 -9.72 7.33 24.57
N LEU A 125 -10.02 8.39 23.81
CA LEU A 125 -10.23 9.73 24.38
C LEU A 125 -11.56 9.87 25.13
N LEU A 126 -12.61 9.19 24.67
CA LEU A 126 -13.98 9.34 25.20
C LEU A 126 -14.41 8.19 26.11
N GLY A 127 -13.60 7.14 26.23
CA GLY A 127 -13.88 5.97 27.08
C GLY A 127 -15.09 5.14 26.62
N THR A 128 -15.43 5.17 25.32
CA THR A 128 -16.58 4.45 24.72
C THR A 128 -16.15 3.28 23.86
#